data_AF-A4BVH1-F1
#
_entry.id   AF-A4BVH1-F1
#
_cell.length_a   1.000
_cell.length_b   1.000
_cell.length_c   1.000
_cell.angle_alpha   90.00
_cell.angle_beta   90.00
_cell.angle_gamma   90.00
#
_symmetry.space_group_name_H-M   'P 1'
#
loop_
_entity.id
_entity.type
_entity.pdbx_description
1 polymer ?
#
loop_
_entity_poly.entity_id
_entity_poly.type
_entity_poly.pdbx_seq_one_letter_code
_entity_poly.pdbx_strand_id
1 'polypeptide(L)'
;MTMHHMHMMINHAVEMAAEGSNLIMLGQMGMTGEVDKLSISHGEMMIKNAQSLMEKVVKGKPMQSLHKEGATPKTSEEMADTHDLAKSAKSYIDMLSRMSQAPDTNTE
;
A
#
# COMPACT_ATOMS: atom_id res chain seq x y z
N MET A 1 -20.37 5.66 -10.49
CA MET A 1 -19.81 5.00 -9.29
C MET A 1 -18.52 4.20 -9.55
N THR A 2 -17.91 4.17 -10.75
CA THR A 2 -16.67 3.39 -11.00
C THR A 2 -15.47 3.87 -10.17
N MET A 3 -15.35 5.19 -9.94
CA MET A 3 -14.34 5.77 -9.03
C MET A 3 -14.52 5.32 -7.56
N HIS A 4 -15.75 4.95 -7.16
CA HIS A 4 -16.04 4.43 -5.83
C HIS A 4 -15.29 3.11 -5.57
N HIS A 5 -15.14 2.24 -6.57
CA HIS A 5 -14.36 1.01 -6.38
C HIS A 5 -12.85 1.29 -6.28
N MET A 6 -12.33 2.31 -6.97
CA MET A 6 -10.89 2.58 -6.98
C MET A 6 -10.38 3.14 -5.66
N HIS A 7 -11.07 4.10 -5.03
CA HIS A 7 -10.61 4.59 -3.72
C HIS A 7 -10.71 3.51 -2.62
N MET A 8 -11.69 2.61 -2.67
CA MET A 8 -11.74 1.46 -1.75
C MET A 8 -10.52 0.56 -1.88
N MET A 9 -10.07 0.27 -3.11
CA MET A 9 -8.85 -0.53 -3.33
C MET A 9 -7.59 0.20 -2.86
N ILE A 10 -7.55 1.53 -2.99
CA ILE A 10 -6.44 2.36 -2.46
C ILE A 10 -6.41 2.27 -0.93
N ASN A 11 -7.55 2.44 -0.26
CA ASN A 11 -7.66 2.32 1.20
C ASN A 11 -7.22 0.92 1.67
N HIS A 12 -7.66 -0.13 0.98
CA HIS A 12 -7.26 -1.49 1.32
C HIS A 12 -5.75 -1.73 1.16
N ALA A 13 -5.11 -1.12 0.15
CA ALA A 13 -3.66 -1.18 0.01
C ALA A 13 -2.95 -0.48 1.18
N VAL A 14 -3.47 0.65 1.64
CA VAL A 14 -2.94 1.37 2.81
C VAL A 14 -3.05 0.52 4.08
N GLU A 15 -4.21 -0.10 4.32
CA GLU A 15 -4.43 -0.99 5.47
C GLU A 15 -3.46 -2.18 5.46
N MET A 16 -3.33 -2.88 4.32
CA MET A 16 -2.38 -3.98 4.17
C MET A 16 -0.94 -3.56 4.50
N ALA A 17 -0.50 -2.40 4.02
CA ALA A 17 0.85 -1.93 4.29
C ALA A 17 1.04 -1.53 5.76
N ALA A 18 0.05 -0.87 6.37
CA ALA A 18 0.09 -0.47 7.78
C ALA A 18 0.17 -1.68 8.70
N GLU A 19 -0.72 -2.66 8.50
CA GLU A 19 -0.70 -3.90 9.27
C GLU A 19 0.57 -4.72 9.01
N GLY A 20 1.00 -4.81 7.75
CA GLY A 20 2.23 -5.51 7.40
C GLY A 20 3.48 -4.91 8.06
N SER A 21 3.57 -3.58 8.08
CA SER A 21 4.63 -2.85 8.78
C SER A 21 4.63 -3.17 10.27
N ASN A 22 3.46 -3.15 10.91
CA ASN A 22 3.32 -3.48 12.33
C ASN A 22 3.74 -4.92 12.64
N LEU A 23 3.39 -5.89 11.79
CA LEU A 23 3.79 -7.30 11.97
C LEU A 23 5.30 -7.50 11.86
N ILE A 24 5.95 -6.82 10.92
CA ILE A 24 7.41 -6.88 10.79
C ILE A 24 8.06 -6.30 12.05
N MET A 25 7.65 -5.09 12.46
CA MET A 25 8.22 -4.43 13.63
C MET A 25 7.97 -5.22 14.92
N LEU A 26 6.80 -5.84 15.07
CA LEU A 26 6.49 -6.72 16.20
C LEU A 26 7.38 -7.96 16.21
N GLY A 27 7.54 -8.64 15.07
CA GLY A 27 8.41 -9.81 15.00
C GLY A 27 9.88 -9.46 15.23
N GLN A 28 10.33 -8.27 14.83
CA GLN A 28 11.69 -7.80 15.10
C GLN A 28 12.01 -7.66 16.59
N MET A 29 11.01 -7.56 17.47
CA MET A 29 11.21 -7.55 18.93
C MET A 29 11.75 -8.89 19.48
N GLY A 30 11.67 -9.99 18.72
CA GLY A 30 12.33 -11.25 19.06
C GLY A 30 11.81 -11.96 20.32
N MET A 31 10.56 -11.74 20.70
CA MET A 31 9.99 -12.23 21.96
C MET A 31 9.52 -13.69 21.92
N THR A 32 9.19 -14.23 20.75
CA THR A 32 8.44 -15.49 20.59
C THR A 32 9.04 -16.48 19.59
N GLY A 33 10.23 -16.21 19.04
CA GLY A 33 11.02 -17.16 18.25
C GLY A 33 10.43 -17.42 16.86
N GLU A 34 9.89 -18.61 16.60
CA GLU A 34 9.35 -18.96 15.28
C GLU A 34 8.11 -18.13 14.89
N VAL A 35 7.32 -17.68 15.87
CA VAL A 35 6.17 -16.81 15.64
C VAL A 35 6.62 -15.42 15.17
N ASP A 36 7.77 -14.94 15.63
CA ASP A 36 8.35 -13.67 15.18
C ASP A 36 8.73 -13.75 13.69
N LYS A 37 9.38 -14.84 13.27
CA LYS A 37 9.74 -15.09 11.86
C LYS A 37 8.52 -15.16 10.96
N LEU A 38 7.45 -15.82 11.42
CA LEU A 38 6.19 -15.88 10.70
C LEU A 38 5.55 -14.49 10.56
N SER A 39 5.58 -13.69 11.62
CA SER A 39 5.06 -12.32 11.64
C SER A 39 5.81 -11.43 10.64
N ILE A 40 7.15 -11.49 10.63
CA ILE A 40 7.99 -10.78 9.66
C ILE A 40 7.63 -11.20 8.23
N SER A 41 7.63 -12.51 7.95
CA SER A 41 7.36 -13.02 6.59
C SER A 41 5.95 -12.65 6.10
N HIS A 42 4.95 -12.71 6.98
CA HIS A 42 3.59 -12.31 6.63
C HIS A 42 3.50 -10.81 6.35
N GLY A 43 4.12 -9.98 7.19
CA GLY A 43 4.12 -8.54 7.00
C GLY A 43 4.84 -8.10 5.71
N GLU A 44 5.95 -8.75 5.35
CA GLU A 44 6.63 -8.52 4.07
C GLU A 44 5.72 -8.83 2.87
N MET A 45 4.96 -9.93 2.96
CA MET A 45 3.99 -10.29 1.94
C MET A 45 2.87 -9.25 1.82
N MET A 46 2.36 -8.76 2.95
CA MET A 46 1.31 -7.73 2.96
C MET A 46 1.77 -6.42 2.30
N ILE A 47 2.97 -5.94 2.63
CA ILE A 47 3.53 -4.73 2.00
C ILE A 47 3.73 -4.93 0.49
N LYS A 48 4.28 -6.08 0.08
CA LYS A 48 4.43 -6.41 -1.34
C LYS A 48 3.09 -6.47 -2.08
N ASN A 49 2.07 -7.05 -1.45
CA ASN A 49 0.73 -7.14 -2.00
C ASN A 49 0.06 -5.76 -2.09
N ALA A 50 0.25 -4.88 -1.10
CA ALA A 50 -0.19 -3.50 -1.14
C ALA A 50 0.41 -2.73 -2.33
N GLN A 51 1.73 -2.82 -2.53
CA GLN A 51 2.40 -2.20 -3.67
C GLN A 51 1.88 -2.74 -5.01
N SER A 52 1.72 -4.07 -5.11
CA SER A 52 1.17 -4.71 -6.31
C SER A 52 -0.28 -4.26 -6.59
N LEU A 53 -1.09 -4.10 -5.54
CA LEU A 53 -2.46 -3.64 -5.67
C LEU A 53 -2.50 -2.19 -6.17
N MET A 54 -1.67 -1.30 -5.61
CA MET A 54 -1.57 0.09 -6.07
C MET A 54 -1.22 0.18 -7.56
N GLU A 55 -0.26 -0.61 -8.01
CA GLU A 55 0.13 -0.70 -9.42
C GLU A 55 -1.05 -1.15 -10.30
N LYS A 56 -1.85 -2.13 -9.84
CA LYS A 56 -3.05 -2.57 -10.57
C LYS A 56 -4.14 -1.50 -10.61
N VAL A 57 -4.32 -0.73 -9.55
CA VAL A 57 -5.31 0.35 -9.52
C VAL A 57 -4.93 1.46 -10.51
N VAL A 58 -3.67 1.91 -10.49
CA VAL A 58 -3.24 3.06 -11.30
C VAL A 58 -2.88 2.73 -12.75
N LYS A 59 -2.46 1.49 -13.04
CA LYS A 59 -2.04 1.07 -14.40
C LYS A 59 -2.94 0.01 -15.01
N GLY A 60 -3.93 -0.49 -14.27
CA GLY A 60 -4.79 -1.58 -14.72
C GLY A 60 -5.74 -1.20 -15.86
N LYS A 61 -6.28 -2.22 -16.50
CA LYS A 61 -7.27 -2.07 -17.59
C LYS A 61 -8.46 -1.17 -17.22
N PRO A 62 -9.01 -1.17 -15.99
CA PRO A 62 -10.10 -0.27 -15.63
C PRO A 62 -9.71 1.21 -15.74
N MET A 63 -8.58 1.62 -15.13
CA MET A 63 -8.09 2.99 -15.22
C MET A 63 -7.78 3.41 -16.66
N GLN A 64 -7.14 2.52 -17.43
CA GLN A 64 -6.86 2.77 -18.84
C GLN A 64 -8.14 2.96 -19.67
N SER A 65 -9.21 2.24 -19.34
CA SER A 65 -10.50 2.35 -20.06
C SER A 65 -11.16 3.70 -19.77
N LEU A 66 -11.16 4.14 -18.51
CA LEU A 66 -11.64 5.46 -18.12
C LEU A 66 -10.88 6.58 -18.85
N HIS A 67 -9.55 6.48 -18.94
CA HIS A 67 -8.74 7.43 -19.69
C HIS A 67 -9.09 7.44 -21.19
N LYS A 68 -9.35 6.28 -21.80
CA LYS A 68 -9.79 6.19 -23.21
C LYS A 68 -11.15 6.81 -23.45
N GLU A 69 -12.03 6.76 -22.45
CA GLU A 69 -13.35 7.40 -22.45
C GLU A 69 -13.27 8.91 -22.16
N GLY A 70 -12.06 9.46 -21.98
CA GLY A 70 -11.84 10.89 -21.77
C GLY A 70 -11.91 11.34 -20.31
N ALA A 71 -12.12 10.44 -19.35
CA ALA A 71 -12.01 10.74 -17.93
C ALA A 71 -10.52 10.85 -17.56
N THR A 72 -10.06 12.07 -17.32
CA THR A 72 -8.67 12.40 -16.98
C THR A 72 -8.68 13.37 -15.80
N PRO A 73 -7.55 13.55 -15.09
CA PRO A 73 -7.45 14.56 -14.04
C PRO A 73 -7.77 16.00 -14.48
N LYS A 74 -7.72 16.29 -15.80
CA LYS A 74 -8.07 17.62 -16.34
C LYS A 74 -9.56 17.77 -16.63
N THR A 75 -10.28 16.67 -16.74
CA THR A 75 -11.67 16.61 -17.24
C THR A 75 -12.65 16.11 -16.18
N SER A 76 -12.17 15.57 -15.06
CA SER A 76 -12.98 15.17 -13.89
C SER A 76 -12.20 15.43 -12.60
N GLU A 77 -12.86 16.11 -11.67
CA GLU A 77 -12.33 16.38 -10.32
C GLU A 77 -12.15 15.07 -9.54
N GLU A 78 -13.11 14.15 -9.63
CA GLU A 78 -13.02 12.85 -8.96
C GLU A 78 -11.85 12.01 -9.48
N MET A 79 -11.53 12.13 -10.77
CA MET A 79 -10.34 11.50 -11.36
C MET A 79 -9.05 12.15 -10.83
N ALA A 80 -9.03 13.48 -10.70
CA ALA A 80 -7.88 14.19 -10.11
C ALA A 80 -7.66 13.75 -8.65
N ASP A 81 -8.71 13.74 -7.83
CA ASP A 81 -8.64 13.30 -6.44
C ASP A 81 -8.19 11.84 -6.32
N THR A 82 -8.65 10.97 -7.21
CA THR A 82 -8.22 9.56 -7.22
C THR A 82 -6.73 9.41 -7.53
N HIS A 83 -6.19 10.25 -8.41
CA HIS A 83 -4.76 10.28 -8.68
C HIS A 83 -3.95 10.79 -7.48
N ASP A 84 -4.43 11.84 -6.80
CA ASP A 84 -3.77 12.40 -5.62
C ASP A 84 -3.83 11.46 -4.41
N LEU A 85 -4.97 10.78 -4.21
CA LEU A 85 -5.10 9.68 -3.25
C LEU A 85 -4.11 8.56 -3.55
N ALA A 86 -4.02 8.11 -4.80
CA ALA A 86 -3.11 7.04 -5.16
C ALA A 86 -1.63 7.43 -4.97
N LYS A 87 -1.27 8.67 -5.29
CA LYS A 87 0.08 9.21 -5.06
C LYS A 87 0.41 9.26 -3.57
N SER A 88 -0.51 9.77 -2.76
CA SER A 88 -0.34 9.88 -1.31
C SER A 88 -0.24 8.50 -0.65
N ALA A 89 -1.12 7.58 -1.02
CA ALA A 89 -1.09 6.19 -0.58
C ALA A 89 0.24 5.49 -0.94
N LYS A 90 0.71 5.65 -2.18
CA LYS A 90 2.01 5.09 -2.58
C LYS A 90 3.15 5.64 -1.73
N SER A 91 3.19 6.95 -1.49
CA SER A 91 4.19 7.57 -0.62
C SER A 91 4.12 7.02 0.82
N TYR A 92 2.92 6.83 1.35
CA TYR A 92 2.68 6.26 2.68
C TYR A 92 3.17 4.80 2.77
N ILE A 93 2.80 3.96 1.81
CA ILE A 93 3.26 2.56 1.72
C ILE A 93 4.78 2.49 1.60
N ASP A 94 5.38 3.34 0.77
CA ASP A 94 6.83 3.40 0.60
C ASP A 94 7.53 3.84 1.90
N MET A 95 6.93 4.73 2.70
CA MET A 95 7.45 5.13 4.02
C MET A 95 7.39 3.97 5.01
N LEU A 96 6.25 3.28 5.12
CA LEU A 96 6.09 2.13 6.00
C LEU A 96 7.05 1.00 5.65
N SER A 97 7.21 0.68 4.36
CA SER A 97 8.17 -0.32 3.91
C SER A 97 9.61 0.02 4.33
N ARG A 98 9.99 1.30 4.34
CA ARG A 98 11.32 1.71 4.83
C ARG A 98 11.43 1.63 6.35
N MET A 99 10.38 2.04 7.06
CA MET A 99 10.35 1.98 8.52
C MET A 99 10.50 0.55 9.02
N SER A 100 9.76 -0.39 8.44
CA SER A 100 9.79 -1.81 8.84
C SER A 100 11.07 -2.55 8.42
N GLN A 101 11.83 -2.01 7.47
CA GLN A 101 13.11 -2.60 7.02
C GLN A 101 14.32 -1.98 7.70
N ALA A 102 14.14 -0.92 8.49
CA ALA A 102 15.23 -0.31 9.23
C ALA A 102 15.79 -1.31 10.24
N PRO A 103 17.11 -1.51 10.30
CA PRO A 103 17.71 -2.34 11.35
C PRO A 103 17.41 -1.73 12.71
N ASP A 104 17.12 -2.57 13.70
CA ASP A 104 16.89 -2.13 15.07
C ASP A 104 18.19 -1.51 15.61
N THR A 105 18.20 -0.18 15.77
CA THR A 105 19.37 0.55 16.25
C THR A 105 19.50 0.53 17.77
N ASN A 106 18.56 -0.10 18.48
CA ASN A 106 18.54 -0.18 19.94
C ASN A 106 19.22 -1.45 20.48
N THR A 107 20.38 -1.81 19.94
CA THR A 107 21.29 -2.73 20.64
C THR A 107 22.10 -1.93 21.67
N GLU A 108 21.54 -1.77 22.87
CA GLU A 108 22.31 -1.49 24.10
C GLU A 108 22.68 -2.79 24.81
#